data_AF-A0A0H4X3V1-F1
#
_entry.id   AF-A0A0H4X3V1-F1
#
_cell.length_a   1.000
_cell.length_b   1.000
_cell.length_c   1.000
_cell.angle_alpha   90.00
_cell.angle_beta   90.00
_cell.angle_gamma   90.00
#
_symmetry.space_group_name_H-M   'P 1'
#
loop_
_entity.id
_entity.type
_entity.pdbx_description
1 polymer ?
#
loop_
_entity_poly.entity_id
_entity_poly.type
_entity_poly.pdbx_seq_one_letter_code
_entity_poly.pdbx_strand_id
1 'polypeptide(L)'
;MLLRPFSLAFVAAAALALTACGDSDSDTDPVIECGGFGHLHGDHCHCDEGYTEQGDTCVVAEEPVEECGGFGHLHGDHCHCDEGYTEQGDTCVPAETPVLDCGEHGHAHGDHCHCDAGYVEQNGTCVAEAPVLDCGEHGHAHGDHCHCDEGYAEENGTCVPAECGGHGHLHGDHCHCDEGYVEQGDTCVPETPALDCGEHGHAHGDHCHCDTGYVEQNGTCVPATTP
;
A
#
# COMPACT_ATOMS: atom_id res chain seq x y z
N MET A 1 3.57 -89.96 -25.86
CA MET A 1 2.23 -89.68 -26.42
C MET A 1 2.46 -88.99 -27.76
N LEU A 2 2.76 -89.69 -28.86
CA LEU A 2 1.86 -90.46 -29.75
C LEU A 2 0.66 -89.66 -30.25
N LEU A 3 0.75 -89.24 -31.53
CA LEU A 3 -0.31 -89.08 -32.55
C LEU A 3 0.41 -88.62 -33.84
N ARG A 4 1.07 -89.51 -34.60
CA ARG A 4 0.62 -90.33 -35.75
C ARG A 4 0.04 -89.55 -36.97
N PRO A 5 0.33 -90.06 -38.20
CA PRO A 5 0.63 -89.29 -39.40
C PRO A 5 -0.49 -89.38 -40.45
N PHE A 6 -0.47 -88.54 -41.49
CA PHE A 6 -1.18 -88.87 -42.74
C PHE A 6 -0.47 -88.32 -43.98
N SER A 7 -0.08 -89.26 -44.84
CA SER A 7 0.41 -89.06 -46.20
C SER A 7 -0.68 -88.52 -47.11
N LEU A 8 -0.29 -87.69 -48.08
CA LEU A 8 -0.90 -87.69 -49.41
C LEU A 8 0.11 -87.21 -50.43
N ALA A 9 0.54 -88.16 -51.26
CA ALA A 9 1.28 -87.93 -52.47
C ALA A 9 0.39 -87.17 -53.47
N PHE A 10 0.95 -86.17 -54.15
CA PHE A 10 0.42 -85.70 -55.42
C PHE A 10 1.49 -85.75 -56.50
N VAL A 11 1.00 -86.08 -57.68
CA VAL A 11 1.70 -86.58 -58.85
C VAL A 11 2.39 -85.45 -59.62
N ALA A 12 3.54 -85.84 -60.18
CA ALA A 12 4.36 -85.23 -61.21
C ALA A 12 3.70 -84.27 -62.23
N ALA A 13 4.46 -83.24 -62.59
CA ALA A 13 4.49 -82.71 -63.96
C ALA A 13 5.92 -82.26 -64.29
N ALA A 14 6.58 -83.00 -65.18
CA ALA A 14 7.82 -82.58 -65.80
C ALA A 14 7.51 -81.59 -66.94
N ALA A 15 8.16 -80.43 -66.94
CA ALA A 15 8.20 -79.53 -68.09
C ALA A 15 9.64 -79.06 -68.28
N LEU A 16 10.25 -79.54 -69.37
CA LEU A 16 11.51 -79.01 -69.91
C LEU A 16 11.26 -77.61 -70.49
N ALA A 17 12.04 -76.61 -70.08
CA ALA A 17 12.27 -75.40 -70.87
C ALA A 17 13.59 -74.72 -70.44
N LEU A 18 14.47 -74.46 -71.41
CA LEU A 18 15.68 -73.66 -71.25
C LEU A 18 15.32 -72.23 -70.84
N THR A 19 16.05 -71.66 -69.87
CA THR A 19 16.01 -70.22 -69.56
C THR A 19 17.42 -69.68 -69.45
N ALA A 20 17.66 -68.63 -70.23
CA ALA A 20 18.86 -67.82 -70.25
C ALA A 20 18.84 -66.79 -69.11
N CYS A 21 20.05 -66.34 -68.74
CA CYS A 21 20.49 -65.09 -68.10
C CYS A 21 19.53 -64.34 -67.16
N GLY A 22 20.03 -64.00 -65.96
CA GLY A 22 19.46 -62.95 -65.12
C GLY A 22 20.37 -62.61 -63.94
N ASP A 23 21.37 -61.75 -64.17
CA ASP A 23 21.92 -60.92 -63.10
C ASP A 23 20.83 -59.89 -62.74
N SER A 24 20.28 -60.02 -61.53
CA SER A 24 19.49 -59.02 -60.81
C SER A 24 20.25 -58.89 -59.49
N ASP A 25 20.73 -57.73 -59.05
CA ASP A 25 20.02 -56.47 -58.98
C ASP A 25 20.95 -55.27 -59.23
N SER A 26 20.35 -54.22 -59.78
CA SER A 26 20.90 -52.90 -59.94
C SER A 26 21.03 -52.22 -58.56
N ASP A 27 22.25 -52.06 -58.07
CA ASP A 27 22.53 -51.08 -57.00
C ASP A 27 22.45 -49.68 -57.61
N THR A 28 21.24 -49.11 -57.66
CA THR A 28 21.09 -47.66 -57.73
C THR A 28 21.10 -47.13 -56.30
N ASP A 29 22.28 -46.84 -55.77
CA ASP A 29 22.40 -46.03 -54.56
C ASP A 29 21.64 -44.71 -54.76
N PRO A 30 20.81 -44.27 -53.79
CA PRO A 30 20.19 -42.95 -53.88
C PRO A 30 21.30 -41.89 -53.91
N VAL A 31 21.30 -41.07 -54.96
CA VAL A 31 22.24 -39.96 -55.08
C VAL A 31 21.81 -38.89 -54.09
N ILE A 32 22.49 -38.82 -52.94
CA ILE A 32 22.32 -37.73 -51.96
C ILE A 32 23.02 -36.49 -52.52
N GLU A 33 22.24 -35.49 -52.94
CA GLU A 33 22.76 -34.26 -53.58
C GLU A 33 22.89 -33.06 -52.63
N CYS A 34 22.61 -33.23 -51.34
CA CYS A 34 22.73 -32.19 -50.29
C CYS A 34 22.08 -30.83 -50.64
N GLY A 35 21.09 -30.82 -51.54
CA GLY A 35 20.32 -29.63 -51.93
C GLY A 35 21.11 -28.48 -52.56
N GLY A 36 22.41 -28.66 -52.85
CA GLY A 36 23.28 -27.59 -53.38
C GLY A 36 23.77 -26.56 -52.36
N PHE A 37 23.53 -26.77 -51.06
CA PHE A 37 23.94 -25.88 -49.95
C PHE A 37 24.79 -26.61 -48.90
N GLY A 38 25.58 -27.56 -49.39
CA GLY A 38 26.43 -28.43 -48.59
C GLY A 38 27.14 -29.46 -49.46
N HIS A 39 27.89 -30.35 -48.81
CA HIS A 39 28.66 -31.40 -49.48
C HIS A 39 28.43 -32.74 -48.80
N LEU A 40 28.31 -33.80 -49.60
CA LEU A 40 28.17 -35.17 -49.09
C LEU A 40 29.49 -35.67 -48.49
N HIS A 41 29.43 -36.18 -47.27
CA HIS A 41 30.53 -36.88 -46.63
C HIS A 41 30.02 -38.18 -46.01
N GLY A 42 30.41 -39.31 -46.60
CA GLY A 42 29.81 -40.59 -46.25
C GLY A 42 28.35 -40.63 -46.65
N ASP A 43 27.48 -40.74 -45.65
CA ASP A 43 26.02 -40.82 -45.75
C ASP A 43 25.29 -39.58 -45.20
N HIS A 44 26.01 -38.49 -44.89
CA HIS A 44 25.50 -37.26 -44.29
C HIS A 44 25.93 -36.01 -45.07
N CYS A 45 25.11 -34.96 -45.04
CA CYS A 45 25.40 -33.68 -45.65
C CYS A 45 26.06 -32.71 -44.67
N HIS A 46 27.31 -32.32 -44.94
CA HIS A 46 27.91 -31.16 -44.29
C HIS A 46 27.39 -29.88 -44.94
N CYS A 47 26.48 -29.20 -44.25
CA CYS A 47 25.84 -27.99 -44.76
C CYS A 47 26.72 -26.74 -44.61
N ASP A 48 26.55 -25.81 -45.54
CA ASP A 48 27.19 -24.50 -45.53
C ASP A 48 26.68 -23.65 -44.34
N GLU A 49 27.42 -22.59 -43.98
CA GLU A 49 27.00 -21.66 -42.91
C GLU A 49 25.60 -21.10 -43.18
N GLY A 50 24.72 -21.13 -42.16
CA GLY A 50 23.32 -20.75 -42.31
C GLY A 50 22.41 -21.85 -42.86
N TYR A 51 22.91 -23.08 -43.04
CA TYR A 51 22.13 -24.26 -43.40
C TYR A 51 22.34 -25.39 -42.38
N THR A 52 21.32 -26.23 -42.21
CA THR A 52 21.35 -27.41 -41.35
C THR A 52 20.85 -28.64 -42.11
N GLU A 53 21.33 -29.84 -41.75
CA GLU A 53 20.89 -31.06 -42.41
C GLU A 53 19.47 -31.42 -41.97
N GLN A 54 18.58 -31.64 -42.95
CA GLN A 54 17.28 -32.27 -42.73
C GLN A 54 17.08 -33.39 -43.75
N GLY A 55 17.35 -34.63 -43.32
CA GLY A 55 17.36 -35.79 -44.21
C GLY A 55 18.53 -35.71 -45.18
N ASP A 56 18.32 -36.06 -46.45
CA ASP A 56 19.36 -36.09 -47.48
C ASP A 56 19.64 -34.71 -48.13
N THR A 57 19.30 -33.61 -47.43
CA THR A 57 19.43 -32.24 -47.95
C THR A 57 19.79 -31.23 -46.87
N CYS A 58 20.46 -30.15 -47.29
CA CYS A 58 20.66 -28.97 -46.47
C CYS A 58 19.50 -27.99 -46.67
N VAL A 59 18.94 -27.51 -45.57
CA VAL A 59 17.90 -26.47 -45.56
C VAL A 59 18.36 -25.29 -44.73
N VAL A 60 17.79 -24.10 -44.95
CA VAL A 60 18.14 -22.90 -44.20
C VAL A 60 17.99 -23.17 -42.71
N ALA A 61 19.03 -22.87 -41.93
CA ALA A 61 18.98 -22.93 -40.49
C ALA A 61 18.00 -21.86 -40.01
N GLU A 62 17.04 -22.24 -39.16
CA GLU A 62 16.17 -21.26 -38.54
C GLU A 62 17.03 -20.33 -37.66
N GLU A 63 16.77 -19.03 -37.75
CA GLU A 63 17.46 -18.04 -36.91
C GLU A 63 17.32 -18.44 -35.43
N PRO A 64 18.40 -18.37 -34.62
CA PRO A 64 18.30 -18.68 -33.21
C PRO A 64 17.25 -17.77 -32.57
N VAL A 65 16.31 -18.37 -31.83
CA VAL A 65 15.39 -17.59 -31.01
C VAL A 65 16.21 -17.04 -29.84
N GLU A 66 16.28 -15.71 -29.73
CA GLU A 66 16.87 -15.05 -28.57
C GLU A 66 15.98 -15.32 -27.35
N GLU A 67 16.28 -16.39 -26.61
CA GLU A 67 15.55 -16.80 -25.42
C GLU A 67 15.52 -15.65 -24.40
N CYS A 68 14.35 -15.46 -23.78
CA CYS A 68 14.15 -14.41 -22.79
C CYS A 68 14.51 -12.99 -23.28
N GLY A 69 14.46 -12.75 -24.60
CA GLY A 69 14.76 -11.45 -25.20
C GLY A 69 16.22 -11.01 -25.06
N GLY A 70 17.14 -11.93 -24.71
CA GLY A 70 18.56 -11.64 -24.56
C GLY A 70 18.96 -10.97 -23.23
N PHE A 71 18.05 -10.89 -22.24
CA PHE A 71 18.30 -10.28 -20.92
C PHE A 71 17.98 -11.24 -19.77
N GLY A 72 18.22 -12.54 -19.98
CA GLY A 72 17.99 -13.57 -18.99
C GLY A 72 18.23 -14.97 -19.54
N HIS A 73 17.85 -15.96 -18.75
CA HIS A 73 17.98 -17.38 -19.08
C HIS A 73 16.66 -18.12 -18.86
N LEU A 74 16.28 -18.97 -19.82
CA LEU A 74 15.09 -19.79 -19.71
C LEU A 74 15.33 -20.92 -18.70
N HIS A 75 14.40 -21.09 -17.76
CA HIS A 75 14.37 -22.22 -16.84
C HIS A 75 12.97 -22.81 -16.83
N GLY A 76 12.81 -23.94 -17.51
CA GLY A 76 11.49 -24.54 -17.69
C GLY A 76 10.63 -23.68 -18.61
N ASP A 77 9.57 -23.10 -18.07
CA ASP A 77 8.59 -22.25 -18.74
C ASP A 77 8.67 -20.76 -18.32
N HIS A 78 9.72 -20.37 -17.60
CA HIS A 78 9.90 -19.02 -17.06
C HIS A 78 11.31 -18.47 -17.34
N CYS A 79 11.42 -17.15 -17.50
CA CYS A 79 12.68 -16.45 -17.69
C CYS A 79 13.28 -15.94 -16.38
N HIS A 80 14.46 -16.44 -16.01
CA HIS A 80 15.29 -15.81 -14.98
C HIS A 80 16.01 -14.61 -15.58
N CYS A 81 15.50 -13.42 -15.31
CA CYS A 81 16.04 -12.18 -15.84
C CYS A 81 17.31 -11.71 -15.13
N ASP A 82 18.16 -11.03 -15.89
CA ASP A 82 19.36 -10.36 -15.38
C ASP A 82 18.99 -9.21 -14.43
N GLU A 83 19.98 -8.73 -13.66
CA GLU A 83 19.79 -7.60 -12.75
C GLU A 83 19.28 -6.36 -13.51
N GLY A 84 18.19 -5.76 -13.02
CA GLY A 84 17.54 -4.62 -13.67
C GLY A 84 16.50 -5.00 -14.72
N TYR A 85 16.18 -6.29 -14.89
CA TYR A 85 15.12 -6.79 -15.76
C TYR A 85 14.11 -7.62 -14.95
N THR A 86 12.86 -7.68 -15.44
CA THR A 86 11.78 -8.49 -14.88
C THR A 86 11.11 -9.28 -15.99
N GLU A 87 10.58 -10.47 -15.68
CA GLU A 87 9.84 -11.25 -16.66
C GLU A 87 8.51 -10.56 -16.99
N GLN A 88 8.23 -10.44 -18.29
CA GLN A 88 6.93 -10.05 -18.81
C GLN A 88 6.56 -10.93 -20.02
N GLY A 89 5.77 -11.98 -19.77
CA GLY A 89 5.52 -13.02 -20.77
C GLY A 89 6.77 -13.89 -20.96
N ASP A 90 7.09 -14.27 -22.19
CA ASP A 90 8.26 -15.12 -22.50
C ASP A 90 9.56 -14.32 -22.68
N THR A 91 9.65 -13.11 -22.10
CA THR A 91 10.79 -12.20 -22.28
C THR A 91 11.13 -11.42 -21.02
N CYS A 92 12.38 -11.02 -20.91
CA CYS A 92 12.87 -10.10 -19.88
C CYS A 92 12.82 -8.66 -20.38
N VAL A 93 12.07 -7.82 -19.68
CA VAL A 93 11.96 -6.39 -19.95
C VAL A 93 12.65 -5.59 -18.86
N PRO A 94 13.18 -4.39 -19.13
CA PRO A 94 13.75 -3.55 -18.08
C PRO A 94 12.75 -3.39 -16.93
N ALA A 95 13.23 -3.62 -15.71
CA ALA A 95 12.42 -3.42 -14.51
C ALA A 95 12.11 -1.93 -14.39
N GLU A 96 10.83 -1.58 -14.48
CA GLU A 96 10.35 -0.25 -14.10
C GLU A 96 10.71 -0.06 -12.63
N THR A 97 11.72 0.76 -12.35
CA THR A 97 11.94 1.21 -10.97
C THR A 97 10.93 2.32 -10.77
N PRO A 98 9.86 2.14 -9.98
CA PRO A 98 8.97 3.24 -9.68
C PRO A 98 9.81 4.31 -8.99
N VAL A 99 10.08 5.40 -9.69
CA VAL A 99 10.73 6.57 -9.10
C VAL A 99 9.68 7.20 -8.21
N LEU A 100 9.95 7.24 -6.91
CA LEU A 100 9.10 7.94 -5.96
C LEU A 100 8.97 9.41 -6.42
N ASP A 101 7.75 9.87 -6.65
CA ASP A 101 7.49 11.27 -7.04
C ASP A 101 7.43 12.16 -5.80
N CYS A 102 8.55 12.83 -5.53
CA CYS A 102 8.70 13.71 -4.37
C CYS A 102 8.15 15.13 -4.58
N GLY A 103 7.52 15.41 -5.72
CA GLY A 103 7.01 16.74 -6.05
C GLY A 103 8.11 17.77 -6.39
N GLU A 104 7.74 19.05 -6.42
CA GLU A 104 8.65 20.14 -6.84
C GLU A 104 9.70 20.54 -5.77
N HIS A 105 9.53 20.07 -4.54
CA HIS A 105 10.31 20.49 -3.36
C HIS A 105 11.09 19.35 -2.70
N GLY A 106 11.47 18.35 -3.49
CA GLY A 106 12.26 17.24 -2.99
C GLY A 106 12.76 16.31 -4.11
N HIS A 107 13.54 15.32 -3.72
CA HIS A 107 14.06 14.30 -4.62
C HIS A 107 14.05 12.93 -3.95
N ALA A 108 13.83 11.89 -4.76
CA ALA A 108 13.81 10.51 -4.30
C ALA A 108 15.19 10.06 -3.85
N HIS A 109 15.24 9.42 -2.69
CA HIS A 109 16.42 8.75 -2.17
C HIS A 109 16.03 7.37 -1.63
N GLY A 110 16.17 6.33 -2.48
CA GLY A 110 15.65 5.01 -2.16
C GLY A 110 14.13 4.99 -2.13
N ASP A 111 13.54 4.72 -0.97
CA ASP A 111 12.11 4.61 -0.71
C ASP A 111 11.49 5.84 -0.02
N HIS A 112 12.26 6.90 0.18
CA HIS A 112 11.82 8.14 0.85
C HIS A 112 12.19 9.40 0.05
N CYS A 113 11.52 10.50 0.38
CA CYS A 113 11.79 11.81 -0.19
C CYS A 113 12.73 12.64 0.70
N HIS A 114 13.81 13.14 0.10
CA HIS A 114 14.64 14.16 0.72
C HIS A 114 14.09 15.54 0.33
N CYS A 115 13.45 16.21 1.29
CA CYS A 115 12.74 17.47 1.07
C CYS A 115 13.64 18.71 1.25
N ASP A 116 13.31 19.77 0.53
CA ASP A 116 13.93 21.09 0.68
C ASP A 116 13.65 21.70 2.07
N ALA A 117 14.44 22.69 2.47
CA ALA A 117 14.23 23.38 3.75
C ALA A 117 12.83 24.03 3.82
N GLY A 118 12.11 23.77 4.91
CA GLY A 118 10.72 24.19 5.09
C GLY A 118 9.69 23.26 4.46
N TYR A 119 10.10 22.06 4.02
CA TYR A 119 9.23 20.99 3.54
C TYR A 119 9.54 19.70 4.30
N VAL A 120 8.51 18.88 4.48
CA VAL A 120 8.60 17.58 5.16
C VAL A 120 7.93 16.50 4.32
N GLU A 121 8.43 15.27 4.42
CA GLU A 121 7.83 14.13 3.72
C GLU A 121 6.50 13.76 4.38
N GLN A 122 5.42 13.80 3.61
CA GLN A 122 4.12 13.27 4.01
C GLN A 122 3.52 12.47 2.86
N ASN A 123 3.12 11.22 3.13
CA ASN A 123 2.53 10.31 2.15
C ASN A 123 3.38 10.13 0.87
N GLY A 124 4.71 10.10 1.01
CA GLY A 124 5.64 9.90 -0.09
C GLY A 124 5.82 11.10 -1.01
N THR A 125 5.46 12.31 -0.56
CA THR A 125 5.71 13.57 -1.28
C THR A 125 6.15 14.67 -0.32
N CYS A 126 6.91 15.65 -0.81
CA CYS A 126 7.34 16.78 0.00
C CYS A 126 6.24 17.84 0.06
N VAL A 127 5.73 18.09 1.26
CA VAL A 127 4.73 19.13 1.53
C VAL A 127 5.33 20.23 2.39
N ALA A 128 4.84 21.45 2.23
CA ALA A 128 5.31 22.58 3.05
C ALA A 128 5.10 22.25 4.54
N GLU A 129 6.16 22.48 5.33
CA GLU A 129 6.10 22.39 6.77
C GLU A 129 5.07 23.40 7.29
N ALA A 130 4.18 22.95 8.17
CA ALA A 130 3.19 23.85 8.76
C ALA A 130 3.93 24.97 9.51
N PRO A 131 3.50 26.24 9.36
CA PRO A 131 4.08 27.31 10.14
C PRO A 131 3.94 26.97 11.63
N VAL A 132 5.04 27.13 12.37
CA VAL A 132 5.02 26.97 13.83
C VAL A 132 4.00 27.96 14.39
N LEU A 133 3.03 27.46 15.15
CA LEU A 133 2.03 28.30 15.82
C LEU A 133 2.73 29.33 16.71
N ASP A 134 2.38 30.62 16.57
CA ASP A 134 2.95 31.69 17.39
C ASP A 134 2.04 31.96 18.60
N CYS A 135 2.44 31.41 19.75
CA CYS A 135 1.68 31.52 20.99
C CYS A 135 1.87 32.84 21.74
N GLY A 136 2.64 33.79 21.19
CA GLY A 136 2.96 35.05 21.86
C GLY A 136 3.97 34.90 23.01
N GLU A 137 4.10 35.93 23.84
CA GLU A 137 5.10 35.98 24.91
C GLU A 137 4.77 35.10 26.14
N HIS A 138 3.52 34.65 26.26
CA HIS A 138 2.97 33.98 27.44
C HIS A 138 2.54 32.53 27.17
N GLY A 139 3.20 31.87 26.23
CA GLY A 139 2.95 30.48 25.92
C GLY A 139 3.95 29.92 24.92
N HIS A 140 3.81 28.63 24.64
CA HIS A 140 4.62 27.94 23.65
C HIS A 140 3.78 26.95 22.85
N ALA A 141 4.15 26.77 21.58
CA ALA A 141 3.46 25.87 20.68
C ALA A 141 3.67 24.42 21.11
N HIS A 142 2.58 23.66 21.11
CA HIS A 142 2.59 22.22 21.29
C HIS A 142 1.69 21.58 20.23
N GLY A 143 2.29 21.15 19.12
CA GLY A 143 1.53 20.70 17.96
C GLY A 143 0.75 21.85 17.31
N ASP A 144 -0.57 21.77 17.36
CA ASP A 144 -1.53 22.71 16.77
C ASP A 144 -2.22 23.64 17.79
N HIS A 145 -1.82 23.59 19.05
CA HIS A 145 -2.37 24.39 20.15
C HIS A 145 -1.27 25.09 20.96
N CYS A 146 -1.68 26.05 21.79
CA CYS A 146 -0.79 26.81 22.66
C CYS A 146 -0.89 26.34 24.11
N HIS A 147 0.25 25.96 24.68
CA HIS A 147 0.35 25.78 26.12
C HIS A 147 0.65 27.12 26.77
N CYS A 148 -0.37 27.75 27.36
CA CYS A 148 -0.27 29.07 27.97
C CYS A 148 0.28 29.02 29.40
N ASP A 149 0.92 30.11 29.80
CA ASP A 149 1.37 30.34 31.18
C ASP A 149 0.16 30.54 32.12
N GLU A 150 0.40 30.44 33.43
CA GLU A 150 -0.62 30.69 34.45
C GLU A 150 -1.23 32.09 34.29
N GLY A 151 -2.57 32.17 34.28
CA GLY A 151 -3.31 33.43 34.05
C GLY A 151 -3.52 33.79 32.58
N TYR A 152 -3.13 32.93 31.64
CA TYR A 152 -3.39 33.10 30.21
C TYR A 152 -4.18 31.91 29.66
N ALA A 153 -4.99 32.16 28.64
CA ALA A 153 -5.77 31.15 27.93
C ALA A 153 -5.52 31.25 26.43
N GLU A 154 -5.63 30.12 25.72
CA GLU A 154 -5.53 30.11 24.27
C GLU A 154 -6.80 30.73 23.65
N GLU A 155 -6.62 31.82 22.91
CA GLU A 155 -7.67 32.42 22.10
C GLU A 155 -7.12 32.66 20.68
N ASN A 156 -7.78 32.08 19.67
CA ASN A 156 -7.36 32.20 18.26
C ASN A 156 -5.89 31.84 17.99
N GLY A 157 -5.35 30.83 18.68
CA GLY A 157 -3.98 30.36 18.50
C GLY A 157 -2.92 31.27 19.13
N THR A 158 -3.28 32.13 20.08
CA THR A 158 -2.33 32.91 20.89
C THR A 158 -2.75 32.93 22.36
N CYS A 159 -1.79 33.09 23.26
CA CYS A 159 -2.07 33.17 24.69
C CYS A 159 -2.43 34.61 25.08
N VAL A 160 -3.69 34.81 25.47
CA VAL A 160 -4.21 36.09 25.94
C VAL A 160 -4.44 36.04 27.44
N PRO A 161 -4.35 37.17 28.17
CA PRO A 161 -4.70 37.21 29.58
C PRO A 161 -6.11 36.66 29.81
N ALA A 162 -6.21 35.63 30.65
CA ALA A 162 -7.49 35.04 31.02
C ALA A 162 -8.17 35.94 32.04
N GLU A 163 -9.26 36.61 31.64
CA GLU A 163 -10.01 37.48 32.55
C GLU A 163 -11.16 36.71 33.20
N CYS A 164 -10.98 36.28 34.45
CA CYS A 164 -12.07 35.76 35.29
C CYS A 164 -13.03 36.89 35.78
N GLY A 165 -13.36 37.84 34.91
CA GLY A 165 -14.19 39.01 35.26
C GLY A 165 -13.56 39.96 36.29
N GLY A 166 -12.24 39.88 36.52
CA GLY A 166 -11.50 40.73 37.45
C GLY A 166 -11.63 40.38 38.93
N HIS A 167 -12.25 39.24 39.25
CA HIS A 167 -12.53 38.79 40.62
C HIS A 167 -12.13 37.33 40.85
N GLY A 168 -11.03 36.92 40.24
CA GLY A 168 -10.50 35.56 40.32
C GLY A 168 -9.28 35.37 39.41
N HIS A 169 -8.77 34.15 39.40
CA HIS A 169 -7.66 33.73 38.53
C HIS A 169 -7.98 32.39 37.84
N LEU A 170 -7.44 32.19 36.65
CA LEU A 170 -7.64 30.96 35.89
C LEU A 170 -6.74 29.85 36.43
N HIS A 171 -7.29 28.65 36.60
CA HIS A 171 -6.56 27.43 36.86
C HIS A 171 -7.10 26.31 35.98
N GLY A 172 -6.36 25.96 34.93
CA GLY A 172 -6.85 25.08 33.87
C GLY A 172 -7.92 25.80 33.04
N ASP A 173 -9.09 25.18 32.92
CA ASP A 173 -10.28 25.69 32.24
C ASP A 173 -11.30 26.33 33.19
N HIS A 174 -10.94 26.51 34.47
CA HIS A 174 -11.84 27.02 35.51
C HIS A 174 -11.33 28.30 36.18
N CYS A 175 -12.26 29.17 36.58
CA CYS A 175 -11.99 30.36 37.37
C CYS A 175 -12.04 30.07 38.87
N HIS A 176 -10.91 30.28 39.55
CA HIS A 176 -10.84 30.34 41.00
C HIS A 176 -11.17 31.75 41.45
N CYS A 177 -12.42 31.93 41.89
CA CYS A 177 -12.96 33.23 42.27
C CYS A 177 -12.50 33.70 43.66
N ASP A 178 -12.39 35.02 43.81
CA ASP A 178 -12.15 35.68 45.08
C ASP A 178 -13.31 35.46 46.05
N GLU A 179 -13.09 35.68 47.35
CA GLU A 179 -14.12 35.54 48.38
C GLU A 179 -15.37 36.40 48.07
N GLY A 180 -16.55 35.80 48.10
CA GLY A 180 -17.81 36.46 47.75
C GLY A 180 -18.12 36.50 46.25
N TYR A 181 -17.38 35.75 45.42
CA TYR A 181 -17.66 35.53 44.01
C TYR A 181 -17.69 34.04 43.67
N VAL A 182 -18.51 33.67 42.69
CA VAL A 182 -18.64 32.29 42.18
C VAL A 182 -18.44 32.25 40.68
N GLU A 183 -17.92 31.12 40.19
CA GLU A 183 -17.74 30.85 38.78
C GLU A 183 -19.11 30.74 38.08
N GLN A 184 -19.32 31.58 37.07
CA GLN A 184 -20.47 31.52 36.18
C GLN A 184 -19.99 31.66 34.73
N GLY A 185 -19.81 30.52 34.06
CA GLY A 185 -19.10 30.47 32.77
C GLY A 185 -17.64 30.85 32.98
N ASP A 186 -17.10 31.68 32.10
CA ASP A 186 -15.69 32.09 32.12
C ASP A 186 -15.44 33.34 33.02
N THR A 187 -16.35 33.62 33.96
CA THR A 187 -16.30 34.84 34.78
C THR A 187 -16.62 34.55 36.23
N CYS A 188 -16.00 35.31 37.14
CA CYS A 188 -16.41 35.36 38.54
C CYS A 188 -17.49 36.44 38.73
N VAL A 189 -18.68 36.02 39.15
CA VAL A 189 -19.80 36.91 39.46
C VAL A 189 -20.02 36.98 40.97
N PRO A 190 -20.48 38.11 41.52
CA PRO A 190 -20.74 38.22 42.95
C PRO A 190 -21.71 37.11 43.41
N GLU A 191 -21.37 36.44 44.51
CA GLU A 191 -22.29 35.55 45.20
C GLU A 191 -23.53 36.35 45.61
N THR A 192 -24.71 35.87 45.23
CA THR A 192 -25.96 36.43 45.73
C THR A 192 -26.01 36.21 47.23
N PRO A 193 -26.19 37.26 48.06
CA PRO A 193 -26.31 37.10 49.49
C PRO A 193 -27.41 36.10 49.84
N ALA A 194 -27.17 35.26 50.84
CA ALA A 194 -28.21 34.39 51.37
C ALA A 194 -29.45 35.22 51.75
N LEU A 195 -30.64 34.72 51.39
CA LEU A 195 -31.92 35.38 51.68
C LEU A 195 -32.07 35.63 53.20
N ASP A 196 -32.35 36.86 53.61
CA ASP A 196 -32.58 37.19 55.02
C ASP A 196 -34.04 36.93 55.41
N CYS A 197 -34.28 35.77 56.00
CA CYS A 197 -35.61 35.33 56.43
C CYS A 197 -36.09 35.94 57.74
N GLY A 198 -35.31 36.83 58.37
CA GLY A 198 -35.60 37.41 59.67
C GLY A 198 -35.52 36.40 60.82
N GLU A 199 -35.95 36.80 62.02
CA GLU A 199 -35.81 35.98 63.24
C GLU A 199 -36.73 34.74 63.29
N HIS A 200 -37.69 34.62 62.37
CA HIS A 200 -38.74 33.59 62.38
C HIS A 200 -38.69 32.65 61.17
N GLY A 201 -37.52 32.51 60.56
CA GLY A 201 -37.29 31.57 59.48
C GLY A 201 -35.82 31.42 59.15
N HIS A 202 -35.53 30.50 58.25
CA HIS A 202 -34.19 30.32 57.70
C HIS A 202 -34.27 30.14 56.19
N ALA A 203 -33.22 30.58 55.50
CA ALA A 203 -33.13 30.45 54.06
C ALA A 203 -32.95 29.00 53.64
N HIS A 204 -33.65 28.59 52.59
CA HIS A 204 -33.43 27.36 51.88
C HIS A 204 -33.49 27.64 50.38
N GLY A 205 -32.31 27.84 49.77
CA GLY A 205 -32.21 28.36 48.41
C GLY A 205 -32.67 29.82 48.35
N ASP A 206 -33.61 30.11 47.46
CA ASP A 206 -34.24 31.41 47.23
C ASP A 206 -35.57 31.59 47.99
N HIS A 207 -35.89 30.69 48.92
CA HIS A 207 -37.11 30.71 49.72
C HIS A 207 -36.85 30.69 51.23
N CYS A 208 -37.79 31.24 52.00
CA CYS A 208 -37.77 31.18 53.46
C CYS A 208 -38.63 30.04 54.01
N HIS A 209 -38.00 29.15 54.79
CA HIS A 209 -38.72 28.19 55.60
C HIS A 209 -39.13 28.84 56.93
N CYS A 210 -40.39 29.26 57.04
CA CYS A 210 -40.90 29.98 58.21
C CYS A 210 -41.33 29.08 59.36
N ASP A 211 -41.19 29.60 60.57
CA ASP A 211 -41.70 28.97 61.79
C ASP A 211 -43.23 28.86 61.78
N THR A 212 -43.76 27.96 62.62
CA THR A 212 -45.21 27.79 62.76
C THR A 212 -45.88 29.11 63.20
N GLY A 213 -46.85 29.57 62.42
CA GLY A 213 -47.54 30.85 62.63
C GLY A 213 -47.00 32.01 61.81
N TYR A 214 -45.99 31.77 60.97
CA TYR A 214 -45.42 32.74 60.03
C TYR A 214 -45.53 32.22 58.59
N VAL A 215 -45.56 33.13 57.63
CA VAL A 215 -45.57 32.82 56.19
C VAL A 215 -44.57 33.70 55.46
N GLU A 216 -43.98 33.17 54.39
CA GLU A 216 -43.06 33.90 53.53
C GLU A 216 -43.80 35.01 52.78
N GLN A 217 -43.35 36.26 52.93
CA GLN A 217 -43.79 37.41 52.13
C GLN A 217 -42.60 38.30 51.78
N ASN A 218 -42.40 38.55 50.48
CA ASN A 218 -41.29 39.36 49.96
C ASN A 218 -39.90 38.90 50.48
N GLY A 219 -39.69 37.58 50.58
CA GLY A 219 -38.40 37.02 50.99
C GLY A 219 -38.10 37.13 52.49
N THR A 220 -39.12 37.37 53.33
CA THR A 220 -38.97 37.34 54.80
C THR A 220 -40.18 36.68 55.47
N CYS A 221 -39.99 36.13 56.66
CA CYS A 221 -41.08 35.50 57.41
C CYS A 221 -41.87 36.53 58.23
N VAL A 222 -43.17 36.67 57.92
CA VAL A 222 -44.08 37.58 58.62
C VAL A 222 -45.23 36.80 59.29
N PRO A 223 -45.83 37.32 60.38
CA PRO A 223 -46.93 36.63 61.05
C PRO A 223 -48.09 36.32 60.08
N ALA A 224 -48.57 35.08 60.13
CA ALA A 224 -49.71 34.65 59.35
C ALA A 224 -50.95 35.40 59.84
N THR A 225 -51.57 36.22 58.99
CA THR A 225 -52.86 36.83 59.30
C THR A 225 -53.92 35.74 59.21
N THR A 226 -54.47 35.31 60.35
CA THR A 226 -55.68 34.49 60.38
C THR A 226 -56.83 35.28 59.76
N PRO A 227 -57.55 34.75 58.77
CA PRO A 227 -58.80 35.35 58.31
C PRO A 227 -59.89 35.34 59.40
#